data_AF-A0A7Y8NWZ2-F1
#
_entry.id   AF-A0A7Y8NWZ2-F1
#
_cell.length_a   1.000
_cell.length_b   1.000
_cell.length_c   1.000
_cell.angle_alpha   90.00
_cell.angle_beta   90.00
_cell.angle_gamma   90.00
#
_symmetry.space_group_name_H-M   'P 1'
#
loop_
_entity.id
_entity.type
_entity.pdbx_description
1 polymer ?
#
loop_
_entity_poly.entity_id
_entity_poly.type
_entity_poly.pdbx_seq_one_letter_code
_entity_poly.pdbx_strand_id
1 'polypeptide(L)'
;MKIFKTIAIIFLFIVFSSLAFAWGVWGHKHINKSAVFALPESMRVFFYNHIDFVTQESPVPDIRKYTINDRAEGPRHYIDIEAFQVSIDSLPQSSKDASAKYPDSILRKNGFLPWYIQDMMGKLTIAFKEKKTSEILFLAADLGHYLGDAHMPLHTSLNHDGQFTHQNGIHSFWESQLPEQFGKSYNLFVADAKYIPDVTKETWRIIKHTHLLADTLLMIERKVKSTFPEDKIYMKNDKGGVLKNKYNSP
;
A
#
# COMPACT_ATOMS: atom_id res chain seq x y z
N MET A 1 4.55 -22.99 -37.25
CA MET A 1 4.36 -21.53 -37.06
C MET A 1 3.25 -21.14 -36.08
N LYS A 2 2.06 -21.74 -36.10
CA LYS A 2 0.97 -21.39 -35.15
C LYS A 2 1.33 -21.69 -33.68
N ILE A 3 1.94 -22.85 -33.40
CA ILE A 3 2.33 -23.25 -32.03
C ILE A 3 3.38 -22.30 -31.42
N PHE A 4 4.40 -21.88 -32.20
CA PHE A 4 5.39 -20.89 -31.74
C PHE A 4 4.78 -19.51 -31.48
N LYS A 5 3.77 -19.09 -32.25
CA LYS A 5 3.00 -17.86 -31.97
C LYS A 5 2.19 -17.99 -30.68
N THR A 6 1.55 -19.14 -30.44
CA THR A 6 0.78 -19.39 -29.21
C THR A 6 1.69 -19.43 -27.97
N ILE A 7 2.85 -20.08 -28.04
CA ILE A 7 3.84 -20.11 -26.95
C ILE A 7 4.40 -18.71 -26.70
N ALA A 8 4.72 -17.94 -27.75
CA ALA A 8 5.19 -16.56 -27.60
C ALA A 8 4.13 -15.65 -26.98
N ILE A 9 2.84 -15.83 -27.32
CA ILE A 9 1.72 -15.07 -26.71
C ILE A 9 1.54 -15.44 -25.24
N ILE A 10 1.64 -16.73 -24.88
CA ILE A 10 1.56 -17.19 -23.49
C ILE A 10 2.75 -16.64 -22.67
N PHE A 11 3.97 -16.67 -23.23
CA PHE A 11 5.15 -16.11 -22.59
C PHE A 11 5.05 -14.58 -22.43
N LEU A 12 4.47 -13.89 -23.43
CA LEU A 12 4.22 -12.44 -23.37
C LEU A 12 3.19 -12.10 -22.27
N PHE A 13 2.15 -12.92 -22.10
CA PHE A 13 1.15 -12.74 -21.04
C PHE A 13 1.70 -13.01 -19.62
N ILE A 14 2.63 -13.96 -19.48
CA ILE A 14 3.29 -14.25 -18.19
C ILE A 14 4.27 -13.13 -17.79
N VAL A 15 4.95 -12.51 -18.76
CA VAL A 15 5.85 -11.38 -18.47
C VAL A 15 5.07 -10.10 -18.13
N PHE A 16 3.91 -9.88 -18.75
CA PHE A 16 3.09 -8.67 -18.53
C PHE A 16 2.18 -8.71 -17.29
N SER A 17 1.98 -9.86 -16.64
CA SER A 17 1.12 -9.98 -15.45
C SER A 17 1.83 -9.55 -14.14
N SER A 18 3.05 -9.03 -14.22
CA SER A 18 3.84 -8.57 -13.06
C SER A 18 3.73 -7.06 -12.77
N LEU A 19 2.75 -6.35 -13.34
CA LEU A 19 2.80 -4.88 -13.46
C LEU A 19 1.74 -4.12 -12.65
N ALA A 20 1.51 -4.50 -11.40
CA ALA A 20 0.74 -3.64 -10.52
C ALA A 20 1.02 -3.92 -9.05
N PHE A 21 1.68 -2.96 -8.40
CA PHE A 21 1.92 -2.94 -6.97
C PHE A 21 1.79 -1.48 -6.50
N ALA A 22 1.02 -1.29 -5.43
CA ALA A 22 0.80 -0.07 -4.64
C ALA A 22 1.61 -0.21 -3.34
N TRP A 23 2.33 0.84 -2.97
CA TRP A 23 3.75 0.72 -2.65
C TRP A 23 4.53 -0.24 -3.54
N GLY A 24 5.79 0.09 -3.79
CA GLY A 24 6.67 -0.86 -4.45
C GLY A 24 6.68 -2.16 -3.65
N VAL A 25 6.70 -3.30 -4.33
CA VAL A 25 6.96 -4.64 -3.76
C VAL A 25 8.08 -4.60 -2.72
N TRP A 26 9.07 -3.75 -2.98
CA TRP A 26 10.17 -3.48 -2.06
C TRP A 26 9.70 -2.97 -0.69
N GLY A 27 8.85 -1.93 -0.65
CA GLY A 27 8.37 -1.30 0.57
C GLY A 27 7.66 -2.29 1.49
N HIS A 28 6.59 -2.94 1.01
CA HIS A 28 5.83 -3.91 1.80
C HIS A 28 6.69 -5.06 2.33
N LYS A 29 7.56 -5.63 1.48
CA LYS A 29 8.46 -6.71 1.89
C LYS A 29 9.36 -6.29 3.04
N HIS A 30 9.97 -5.11 2.94
CA HIS A 30 10.92 -4.64 3.94
C HIS A 30 10.23 -4.18 5.22
N ILE A 31 9.04 -3.58 5.13
CA ILE A 31 8.22 -3.21 6.30
C ILE A 31 7.79 -4.46 7.06
N ASN A 32 7.15 -5.43 6.40
CA ASN A 32 6.71 -6.67 7.06
C ASN A 32 7.88 -7.45 7.67
N LYS A 33 8.98 -7.59 6.91
CA LYS A 33 10.19 -8.26 7.40
C LYS A 33 10.75 -7.56 8.65
N SER A 34 10.82 -6.23 8.64
CA SER A 34 11.37 -5.45 9.76
C SER A 34 10.46 -5.49 10.98
N ALA A 35 9.14 -5.50 10.78
CA ALA A 35 8.16 -5.61 11.84
C ALA A 35 8.32 -6.91 12.65
N VAL A 36 8.71 -8.02 12.02
CA VAL A 36 8.98 -9.29 12.73
C VAL A 36 10.06 -9.11 13.80
N PHE A 37 11.12 -8.36 13.51
CA PHE A 37 12.21 -8.12 14.46
C PHE A 37 11.80 -7.22 15.64
N ALA A 38 10.80 -6.36 15.43
CA ALA A 38 10.27 -5.48 16.48
C ALA A 38 9.32 -6.20 17.46
N LEU A 39 8.79 -7.38 17.10
CA LEU A 39 7.83 -8.09 17.94
C LEU A 39 8.43 -8.48 19.30
N PRO A 40 7.63 -8.53 20.38
CA PRO A 40 8.08 -9.11 21.65
C PRO A 40 8.47 -10.59 21.47
N GLU A 41 9.41 -11.06 22.29
CA GLU A 41 10.03 -12.39 22.16
C GLU A 41 9.00 -13.53 22.02
N SER A 42 7.94 -13.50 22.83
CA SER A 42 6.88 -14.51 22.83
C SER A 42 6.13 -14.66 21.49
N MET A 43 6.09 -13.61 20.67
CA MET A 43 5.52 -13.65 19.31
C MET A 43 6.59 -13.74 18.23
N ARG A 44 7.76 -13.13 18.47
CA ARG A 44 8.87 -13.04 17.53
C ARG A 44 9.30 -14.41 17.05
N VAL A 45 9.46 -15.39 17.94
CA VAL A 45 9.90 -16.74 17.57
C VAL A 45 8.99 -17.37 16.51
N PHE A 46 7.67 -17.25 16.68
CA PHE A 46 6.69 -17.79 15.73
C PHE A 46 6.84 -17.12 14.36
N PHE A 47 6.85 -15.79 14.30
CA PHE A 47 6.92 -15.07 13.02
C PHE A 47 8.30 -15.14 12.37
N TYR A 48 9.38 -15.20 13.15
CA TYR A 48 10.73 -15.34 12.65
C TYR A 48 10.91 -16.68 11.91
N ASN A 49 10.34 -17.76 12.42
CA ASN A 49 10.34 -19.06 11.75
C ASN A 49 9.52 -19.08 10.45
N HIS A 50 8.70 -18.05 10.20
CA HIS A 50 7.89 -17.88 8.99
C HIS A 50 8.18 -16.55 8.28
N ILE A 51 9.36 -15.95 8.53
CA ILE A 51 9.65 -14.59 8.10
C ILE A 51 9.60 -14.43 6.58
N ASP A 52 10.06 -15.46 5.85
CA ASP A 52 10.01 -15.47 4.39
C ASP A 52 8.58 -15.44 3.89
N PHE A 53 7.66 -16.18 4.52
CA PHE A 53 6.26 -16.19 4.14
C PHE A 53 5.63 -14.80 4.33
N VAL A 54 5.71 -14.22 5.53
CA VAL A 54 5.10 -12.90 5.79
C VAL A 54 5.74 -11.77 4.98
N THR A 55 7.00 -11.97 4.55
CA THR A 55 7.69 -11.08 3.63
C THR A 55 7.13 -11.25 2.21
N GLN A 56 7.15 -12.46 1.64
CA GLN A 56 6.76 -12.69 0.25
C GLN A 56 5.27 -12.45 0.01
N GLU A 57 4.43 -12.73 1.00
CA GLU A 57 2.97 -12.53 0.92
C GLU A 57 2.57 -11.06 1.10
N SER A 58 3.46 -10.20 1.62
CA SER A 58 3.16 -8.78 1.87
C SER A 58 2.65 -7.99 0.65
N PRO A 59 3.03 -8.25 -0.61
CA PRO A 59 2.49 -7.55 -1.78
C PRO A 59 1.27 -8.26 -2.41
N VAL A 60 0.79 -9.36 -1.82
CA VAL A 60 -0.28 -10.18 -2.41
C VAL A 60 -1.62 -9.44 -2.52
N PRO A 61 -2.02 -8.59 -1.56
CA PRO A 61 -3.19 -7.71 -1.72
C PRO A 61 -3.19 -6.91 -3.03
N ASP A 62 -2.04 -6.43 -3.50
CA ASP A 62 -2.00 -5.72 -4.78
C ASP A 62 -2.21 -6.57 -6.01
N ILE A 63 -1.70 -7.80 -6.00
CA ILE A 63 -1.77 -8.64 -7.19
C ILE A 63 -3.08 -9.39 -7.29
N ARG A 64 -3.76 -9.65 -6.16
CA ARG A 64 -5.01 -10.44 -6.16
C ARG A 64 -6.14 -9.78 -6.95
N LYS A 65 -6.13 -8.45 -7.07
CA LYS A 65 -7.06 -7.73 -7.95
C LYS A 65 -6.93 -8.14 -9.43
N TYR A 66 -5.76 -8.63 -9.86
CA TYR A 66 -5.52 -9.14 -11.22
C TYR A 66 -5.47 -10.66 -11.29
N THR A 67 -4.79 -11.32 -10.36
CA THR A 67 -4.52 -12.78 -10.45
C THR A 67 -5.77 -13.61 -10.19
N ILE A 68 -6.67 -13.14 -9.32
CA ILE A 68 -7.95 -13.80 -9.02
C ILE A 68 -9.16 -12.91 -9.31
N ASN A 69 -8.95 -11.75 -9.95
CA ASN A 69 -9.99 -10.80 -10.32
C ASN A 69 -10.89 -10.38 -9.12
N ASP A 70 -10.29 -10.21 -7.94
CA ASP A 70 -11.01 -9.67 -6.77
C ASP A 70 -11.29 -8.17 -6.98
N ARG A 71 -12.43 -7.86 -7.58
CA ARG A 71 -12.88 -6.49 -7.83
C ARG A 71 -13.18 -5.71 -6.54
N ALA A 72 -13.34 -6.40 -5.41
CA ALA A 72 -13.54 -5.75 -4.12
C ALA A 72 -12.23 -5.35 -3.44
N GLU A 73 -11.08 -5.74 -4.00
CA GLU A 73 -9.78 -5.49 -3.39
C GLU A 73 -9.35 -4.02 -3.47
N GLY A 74 -9.47 -3.39 -4.64
CA GLY A 74 -8.95 -2.03 -4.88
C GLY A 74 -9.28 -1.01 -3.77
N PRO A 75 -10.55 -0.87 -3.35
CA PRO A 75 -10.93 0.10 -2.33
C PRO A 75 -10.48 -0.25 -0.90
N ARG A 76 -9.83 -1.40 -0.68
CA ARG A 76 -9.23 -1.78 0.61
C ARG A 76 -7.87 -1.11 0.84
N HIS A 77 -7.26 -0.53 -0.19
CA HIS A 77 -5.91 0.03 -0.15
C HIS A 77 -5.85 1.52 0.14
N TYR A 78 -6.98 2.23 0.13
CA TYR A 78 -6.98 3.68 0.25
C TYR A 78 -8.21 4.21 0.99
N ILE A 79 -8.16 5.49 1.31
CA ILE A 79 -9.32 6.30 1.69
C ILE A 79 -9.15 7.72 1.15
N ASP A 80 -10.02 8.12 0.23
CA ASP A 80 -10.06 9.47 -0.32
C ASP A 80 -10.80 10.39 0.65
N ILE A 81 -10.12 10.91 1.66
CA ILE A 81 -10.74 11.68 2.75
C ILE A 81 -11.57 12.85 2.23
N GLU A 82 -11.06 13.59 1.24
CA GLU A 82 -11.71 14.75 0.67
C GLU A 82 -13.01 14.39 -0.07
N ALA A 83 -13.14 13.15 -0.55
CA ALA A 83 -14.33 12.67 -1.24
C ALA A 83 -15.57 12.58 -0.33
N PHE A 84 -15.37 12.49 0.98
CA PHE A 84 -16.45 12.44 1.96
C PHE A 84 -17.02 13.82 2.32
N GLN A 85 -16.38 14.92 1.87
CA GLN A 85 -16.82 16.30 2.03
C GLN A 85 -17.16 16.70 3.48
N VAL A 86 -16.45 16.10 4.44
CA VAL A 86 -16.55 16.39 5.87
C VAL A 86 -15.15 16.50 6.45
N SER A 87 -15.03 17.12 7.63
CA SER A 87 -13.79 17.00 8.40
C SER A 87 -13.47 15.53 8.65
N ILE A 88 -12.19 15.17 8.57
CA ILE A 88 -11.67 13.86 8.92
C ILE A 88 -12.08 13.42 10.33
N ASP A 89 -12.25 14.37 11.26
CA ASP A 89 -12.71 14.10 12.62
C ASP A 89 -14.18 13.67 12.70
N SER A 90 -14.97 13.99 11.67
CA SER A 90 -16.40 13.65 11.55
C SER A 90 -16.64 12.31 10.83
N LEU A 91 -15.58 11.65 10.37
CA LEU A 91 -15.69 10.32 9.78
C LEU A 91 -16.01 9.28 10.87
N PRO A 92 -16.90 8.31 10.56
CA PRO A 92 -17.27 7.27 11.50
C PRO A 92 -16.04 6.41 11.81
N GLN A 93 -15.78 6.17 13.10
CA GLN A 93 -14.51 5.52 13.46
C GLN A 93 -14.54 4.00 13.26
N SER A 94 -15.67 3.34 13.53
CA SER A 94 -15.80 1.89 13.38
C SER A 94 -16.36 1.48 12.01
N SER A 95 -16.02 0.27 11.56
CA SER A 95 -16.55 -0.32 10.31
C SER A 95 -18.09 -0.42 10.35
N LYS A 96 -18.65 -0.71 11.53
CA LYS A 96 -20.10 -0.74 11.76
C LYS A 96 -20.75 0.64 11.54
N ASP A 97 -20.18 1.69 12.13
CA ASP A 97 -20.71 3.05 12.01
C ASP A 97 -20.56 3.59 10.58
N ALA A 98 -19.47 3.23 9.89
CA ALA A 98 -19.28 3.55 8.49
C ALA A 98 -20.34 2.93 7.61
N SER A 99 -20.61 1.64 7.79
CA SER A 99 -21.64 0.91 7.07
C SER A 99 -23.05 1.42 7.38
N ALA A 100 -23.28 1.95 8.57
CA ALA A 100 -24.56 2.56 8.94
C ALA A 100 -24.73 3.96 8.35
N LYS A 101 -23.65 4.73 8.22
CA LYS A 101 -23.66 6.13 7.76
C LYS A 101 -23.62 6.26 6.24
N TYR A 102 -22.86 5.40 5.55
CA TYR A 102 -22.61 5.51 4.13
C TYR A 102 -23.10 4.27 3.37
N PRO A 103 -23.72 4.43 2.19
CA PRO A 103 -23.96 3.31 1.29
C PRO A 103 -22.65 2.60 0.91
N ASP A 104 -22.70 1.28 0.74
CA ASP A 104 -21.55 0.47 0.31
C ASP A 104 -20.92 0.98 -1.00
N SER A 105 -21.73 1.52 -1.92
CA SER A 105 -21.23 2.13 -3.17
C SER A 105 -20.34 3.36 -2.93
N ILE A 106 -20.58 4.15 -1.88
CA ILE A 106 -19.75 5.30 -1.51
C ILE A 106 -18.43 4.81 -0.91
N LEU A 107 -18.49 3.82 0.01
CA LEU A 107 -17.30 3.24 0.63
C LEU A 107 -16.40 2.56 -0.41
N ARG A 108 -16.98 1.80 -1.35
CA ARG A 108 -16.22 1.17 -2.44
C ARG A 108 -15.66 2.17 -3.44
N LYS A 109 -16.31 3.31 -3.64
CA LYS A 109 -15.81 4.32 -4.58
C LYS A 109 -14.65 5.10 -3.96
N ASN A 110 -14.80 5.52 -2.71
CA ASN A 110 -13.90 6.45 -2.04
C ASN A 110 -12.85 5.74 -1.16
N GLY A 111 -12.82 4.41 -1.15
CA GLY A 111 -11.91 3.64 -0.32
C GLY A 111 -12.38 3.51 1.13
N PHE A 112 -12.05 2.37 1.73
CA PHE A 112 -12.47 2.00 3.08
C PHE A 112 -11.37 1.35 3.92
N LEU A 113 -10.10 1.58 3.55
CA LEU A 113 -8.90 1.06 4.23
C LEU A 113 -8.94 1.13 5.77
N PRO A 114 -9.29 2.26 6.43
CA PRO A 114 -9.24 2.36 7.90
C PRO A 114 -10.19 1.39 8.60
N TRP A 115 -11.33 1.11 7.98
CA TRP A 115 -12.31 0.17 8.51
C TRP A 115 -11.89 -1.27 8.20
N TYR A 116 -11.30 -1.50 7.03
CA TYR A 116 -10.79 -2.82 6.67
C TYR A 116 -9.64 -3.28 7.57
N ILE A 117 -8.72 -2.39 7.96
CA ILE A 117 -7.66 -2.67 8.93
C ILE A 117 -8.24 -3.19 10.26
N GLN A 118 -9.31 -2.56 10.75
CA GLN A 118 -9.97 -2.97 12.00
C GLN A 118 -10.61 -4.35 11.85
N ASP A 119 -11.30 -4.60 10.74
CA ASP A 119 -11.91 -5.90 10.45
C ASP A 119 -10.85 -7.01 10.32
N MET A 120 -9.72 -6.72 9.67
CA MET A 120 -8.57 -7.63 9.55
C MET A 120 -7.94 -7.95 10.90
N MET A 121 -7.78 -6.95 11.77
CA MET A 121 -7.28 -7.17 13.12
C MET A 121 -8.23 -8.04 13.96
N GLY A 122 -9.54 -7.86 13.79
CA GLY A 122 -10.55 -8.73 14.39
C GLY A 122 -10.42 -10.19 13.94
N LYS A 123 -10.28 -10.42 12.63
CA LYS A 123 -10.04 -11.75 12.06
C LYS A 123 -8.74 -12.37 12.57
N LEU A 124 -7.65 -11.60 12.59
CA LEU A 124 -6.35 -12.07 13.08
C LEU A 124 -6.45 -12.49 14.56
N THR A 125 -7.15 -11.70 15.37
CA THR A 125 -7.39 -12.02 16.79
C THR A 125 -8.14 -13.34 16.94
N ILE A 126 -9.17 -13.59 16.12
CA ILE A 126 -9.93 -14.85 16.12
C ILE A 126 -9.01 -16.01 15.72
N ALA A 127 -8.23 -15.86 14.64
CA ALA A 127 -7.30 -16.89 14.18
C ALA A 127 -6.26 -17.27 15.24
N PHE A 128 -5.75 -16.30 16.00
CA PHE A 128 -4.88 -16.55 17.16
C PHE A 128 -5.59 -17.32 18.28
N LYS A 129 -6.81 -16.93 18.65
CA LYS A 129 -7.61 -17.63 19.68
C LYS A 129 -7.90 -19.08 19.29
N GLU A 130 -8.18 -19.30 18.01
CA GLU A 130 -8.47 -20.62 17.43
C GLU A 130 -7.21 -21.42 17.06
N LYS A 131 -6.02 -20.84 17.26
CA LYS A 131 -4.71 -21.45 16.95
C LYS A 131 -4.56 -21.90 15.49
N LYS A 132 -5.14 -21.14 14.57
CA LYS A 132 -5.11 -21.45 13.13
C LYS A 132 -3.87 -20.87 12.46
N THR A 133 -2.75 -21.59 12.55
CA THR A 133 -1.43 -21.15 12.07
C THR A 133 -1.43 -20.54 10.67
N SER A 134 -2.01 -21.23 9.68
CA SER A 134 -2.03 -20.72 8.30
C SER A 134 -2.82 -19.42 8.18
N GLU A 135 -3.98 -19.32 8.82
CA GLU A 135 -4.80 -18.10 8.82
C GLU A 135 -4.07 -16.94 9.51
N ILE A 136 -3.39 -17.20 10.62
CA ILE A 136 -2.56 -16.19 11.32
C ILE A 136 -1.52 -15.61 10.36
N LEU A 137 -0.78 -16.47 9.65
CA LEU A 137 0.28 -16.02 8.75
C LEU A 137 -0.26 -15.18 7.58
N PHE A 138 -1.32 -15.64 6.92
CA PHE A 138 -1.95 -14.90 5.82
C PHE A 138 -2.53 -13.56 6.30
N LEU A 139 -3.32 -13.57 7.37
CA LEU A 139 -3.95 -12.36 7.89
C LEU A 139 -2.92 -11.37 8.42
N ALA A 140 -1.81 -11.83 9.00
CA ALA A 140 -0.73 -10.95 9.46
C ALA A 140 0.03 -10.32 8.28
N ALA A 141 0.32 -11.09 7.22
CA ALA A 141 0.98 -10.57 6.02
C ALA A 141 0.12 -9.50 5.33
N ASP A 142 -1.17 -9.79 5.14
CA ASP A 142 -2.16 -8.87 4.58
C ASP A 142 -2.37 -7.64 5.47
N LEU A 143 -2.53 -7.81 6.78
CA LEU A 143 -2.67 -6.67 7.69
C LEU A 143 -1.43 -5.76 7.65
N GLY A 144 -0.23 -6.33 7.55
CA GLY A 144 1.01 -5.57 7.36
C GLY A 144 1.02 -4.76 6.05
N HIS A 145 0.45 -5.31 4.98
CA HIS A 145 0.25 -4.59 3.71
C HIS A 145 -0.63 -3.35 3.91
N TYR A 146 -1.85 -3.53 4.41
CA TYR A 146 -2.81 -2.43 4.59
C TYR A 146 -2.31 -1.38 5.61
N LEU A 147 -1.54 -1.80 6.62
CA LEU A 147 -0.86 -0.86 7.51
C LEU A 147 0.23 -0.08 6.76
N GLY A 148 0.94 -0.68 5.82
CA GLY A 148 1.85 0.02 4.90
C GLY A 148 1.10 1.09 4.10
N ASP A 149 0.02 0.72 3.42
CA ASP A 149 -0.89 1.63 2.69
C ASP A 149 -1.36 2.80 3.54
N ALA A 150 -1.75 2.54 4.79
CA ALA A 150 -2.21 3.59 5.71
C ALA A 150 -1.12 4.61 6.10
N HIS A 151 0.16 4.29 5.87
CA HIS A 151 1.28 5.22 6.05
C HIS A 151 1.70 5.92 4.74
N MET A 152 0.97 5.71 3.63
CA MET A 152 1.22 6.34 2.35
C MET A 152 0.38 7.61 2.23
N PRO A 153 0.97 8.82 2.20
CA PRO A 153 0.19 10.05 2.16
C PRO A 153 -0.83 10.11 1.01
N LEU A 154 -0.43 9.67 -0.18
CA LEU A 154 -1.29 9.68 -1.37
C LEU A 154 -2.33 8.54 -1.40
N HIS A 155 -2.27 7.54 -0.52
CA HIS A 155 -3.38 6.57 -0.31
C HIS A 155 -4.49 7.15 0.58
N THR A 156 -4.32 8.38 1.05
CA THR A 156 -5.29 9.06 1.91
C THR A 156 -5.93 10.29 1.24
N SER A 157 -5.68 10.51 -0.05
CA SER A 157 -6.08 11.74 -0.74
C SER A 157 -6.65 11.48 -2.13
N LEU A 158 -7.70 12.23 -2.49
CA LEU A 158 -8.21 12.32 -3.86
C LEU A 158 -7.12 12.70 -4.87
N ASN A 159 -6.09 13.45 -4.46
CA ASN A 159 -4.95 13.81 -5.30
C ASN A 159 -3.89 12.69 -5.36
N HIS A 160 -4.35 11.44 -5.38
CA HIS A 160 -3.58 10.20 -5.32
C HIS A 160 -2.34 10.15 -6.22
N ASP A 161 -2.42 10.67 -7.44
CA ASP A 161 -1.32 10.71 -8.40
C ASP A 161 -0.92 12.14 -8.76
N GLY A 162 -1.22 13.13 -7.92
CA GLY A 162 -0.88 14.53 -8.20
C GLY A 162 -1.66 15.14 -9.37
N GLN A 163 -2.76 14.50 -9.80
CA GLN A 163 -3.56 14.91 -10.96
C GLN A 163 -4.23 16.28 -10.79
N PHE A 164 -4.44 16.74 -9.56
CA PHE A 164 -4.99 18.07 -9.26
C PHE A 164 -3.91 19.11 -8.99
N THR A 165 -2.64 18.70 -8.93
CA THR A 165 -1.48 19.59 -8.69
C THR A 165 -0.44 19.55 -9.81
N HIS A 166 -0.78 18.94 -10.95
CA HIS A 166 0.09 18.76 -12.12
C HIS A 166 1.38 17.99 -11.83
N GLN A 167 1.28 16.96 -10.97
CA GLN A 167 2.37 16.10 -10.54
C GLN A 167 2.09 14.62 -10.88
N ASN A 168 1.35 14.37 -11.99
CA ASN A 168 1.09 13.02 -12.51
C ASN A 168 2.32 12.13 -12.49
N GLY A 169 2.19 10.95 -11.87
CA GLY A 169 3.26 9.98 -11.66
C GLY A 169 3.95 10.03 -10.30
N ILE A 170 3.63 11.03 -9.48
CA ILE A 170 4.21 11.19 -8.14
C ILE A 170 3.90 10.01 -7.22
N HIS A 171 2.76 9.33 -7.43
CA HIS A 171 2.37 8.16 -6.66
C HIS A 171 3.42 7.05 -6.77
N SER A 172 3.66 6.60 -8.01
CA SER A 172 4.65 5.58 -8.33
C SER A 172 6.07 6.03 -7.95
N PHE A 173 6.40 7.31 -8.19
CA PHE A 173 7.70 7.85 -7.83
C PHE A 173 7.97 7.69 -6.33
N TRP A 174 7.03 8.13 -5.49
CA TRP A 174 7.15 8.06 -4.05
C TRP A 174 7.16 6.63 -3.52
N GLU A 175 6.18 5.84 -3.94
CA GLU A 175 5.90 4.56 -3.31
C GLU A 175 6.82 3.44 -3.79
N SER A 176 7.32 3.54 -5.03
CA SER A 176 8.06 2.47 -5.69
C SER A 176 9.48 2.88 -6.05
N GLN A 177 9.66 3.96 -6.81
CA GLN A 177 10.99 4.31 -7.32
C GLN A 177 11.95 4.70 -6.19
N LEU A 178 11.51 5.57 -5.27
CA LEU A 178 12.36 6.00 -4.16
C LEU A 178 12.78 4.82 -3.26
N PRO A 179 11.88 3.93 -2.79
CA PRO A 179 12.29 2.78 -1.99
C PRO A 179 13.16 1.77 -2.77
N GLU A 180 12.88 1.52 -4.05
CA GLU A 180 13.71 0.61 -4.85
C GLU A 180 15.13 1.14 -5.05
N GLN A 181 15.27 2.46 -5.27
CA GLN A 181 16.55 3.11 -5.53
C GLN A 181 17.36 3.34 -4.25
N PHE A 182 16.72 3.83 -3.19
CA PHE A 182 17.40 4.29 -1.98
C PHE A 182 17.20 3.36 -0.78
N GLY A 183 16.27 2.41 -0.84
CA GLY A 183 15.88 1.61 0.32
C GLY A 183 17.01 0.80 0.97
N LYS A 184 18.06 0.46 0.21
CA LYS A 184 19.26 -0.20 0.75
C LYS A 184 20.04 0.65 1.76
N SER A 185 19.88 1.97 1.73
CA SER A 185 20.52 2.89 2.70
C SER A 185 19.61 3.27 3.86
N TYR A 186 18.34 2.83 3.85
CA TYR A 186 17.41 3.15 4.92
C TYR A 186 17.76 2.35 6.18
N ASN A 187 17.70 3.03 7.34
CA ASN A 187 17.76 2.34 8.62
C ASN A 187 16.38 1.80 8.98
N LEU A 188 16.20 0.49 8.80
CA LEU A 188 14.97 -0.22 9.14
C LEU A 188 14.96 -0.81 10.55
N PHE A 189 15.99 -0.50 11.36
CA PHE A 189 15.99 -0.86 12.77
C PHE A 189 15.02 0.03 13.53
N VAL A 190 13.99 -0.58 14.12
CA VAL A 190 12.95 0.11 14.90
C VAL A 190 13.00 -0.35 16.35
N ALA A 191 12.45 0.47 17.24
CA ALA A 191 12.28 0.10 18.64
C ALA A 191 11.30 -1.07 18.81
N ASP A 192 11.33 -1.70 19.98
CA ASP A 192 10.40 -2.78 20.33
C ASP A 192 8.93 -2.34 20.18
N ALA A 193 8.11 -3.26 19.67
CA ALA A 193 6.69 -3.05 19.48
C ALA A 193 5.99 -2.82 20.83
N LYS A 194 5.07 -1.85 20.85
CA LYS A 194 4.22 -1.54 22.00
C LYS A 194 2.81 -2.07 21.75
N TYR A 195 2.16 -2.53 22.83
CA TYR A 195 0.78 -2.96 22.74
C TYR A 195 -0.15 -1.78 22.46
N ILE A 196 -1.04 -1.94 21.49
CA ILE A 196 -2.04 -0.95 21.10
C ILE A 196 -3.39 -1.41 21.69
N PRO A 197 -3.90 -0.75 22.75
CA PRO A 197 -5.13 -1.19 23.42
C PRO A 197 -6.39 -0.85 22.63
N ASP A 198 -6.34 0.18 21.79
CA ASP A 198 -7.46 0.66 20.99
C ASP A 198 -7.03 0.75 19.52
N VAL A 199 -7.30 -0.33 18.78
CA VAL A 199 -6.96 -0.46 17.36
C VAL A 199 -7.69 0.59 16.54
N THR A 200 -8.97 0.84 16.82
CA THR A 200 -9.77 1.84 16.10
C THR A 200 -9.15 3.22 16.23
N LYS A 201 -8.85 3.66 17.46
CA LYS A 201 -8.21 4.95 17.71
C LYS A 201 -6.85 5.05 17.03
N GLU A 202 -6.04 3.99 17.08
CA GLU A 202 -4.72 3.99 16.48
C GLU A 202 -4.76 4.02 14.95
N THR A 203 -5.68 3.28 14.32
CA THR A 203 -5.89 3.34 12.87
C THR A 203 -6.25 4.77 12.43
N TRP A 204 -7.16 5.44 13.14
CA TRP A 204 -7.49 6.84 12.80
C TRP A 204 -6.38 7.82 13.13
N ARG A 205 -5.56 7.57 14.15
CA ARG A 205 -4.36 8.36 14.42
C ARG A 205 -3.38 8.29 13.24
N ILE A 206 -3.12 7.08 12.72
CA ILE A 206 -2.27 6.85 11.55
C ILE A 206 -2.84 7.60 10.34
N ILE A 207 -4.12 7.37 10.00
CA ILE A 207 -4.74 7.97 8.81
C ILE A 207 -4.73 9.51 8.87
N LYS A 208 -5.07 10.10 10.02
CA LYS A 208 -5.01 11.56 10.21
C LYS A 208 -3.58 12.09 10.03
N HIS A 209 -2.61 11.45 10.68
CA HIS A 209 -1.22 11.85 10.58
C HIS A 209 -0.71 11.74 9.13
N THR A 210 -0.95 10.61 8.48
CA THR A 210 -0.54 10.35 7.09
C THR A 210 -1.17 11.34 6.12
N HIS A 211 -2.45 11.67 6.28
CA HIS A 211 -3.14 12.64 5.43
C HIS A 211 -2.55 14.05 5.53
N LEU A 212 -2.15 14.50 6.72
CA LEU A 212 -1.46 15.78 6.91
C LEU A 212 -0.12 15.87 6.15
N LEU A 213 0.47 14.73 5.79
CA LEU A 213 1.73 14.68 5.05
C LEU A 213 1.52 14.75 3.52
N ALA A 214 0.29 14.61 3.00
CA ALA A 214 0.04 14.61 1.57
C ALA A 214 0.46 15.93 0.91
N ASP A 215 0.02 17.06 1.48
CA ASP A 215 0.42 18.39 1.00
C ASP A 215 1.93 18.62 1.12
N THR A 216 2.54 18.14 2.20
CA THR A 216 3.99 18.26 2.42
C THR A 216 4.77 17.48 1.36
N LEU A 217 4.36 16.25 1.05
CA LEU A 217 4.95 15.42 0.02
C LEU A 217 4.87 16.13 -1.34
N LEU A 218 3.69 16.58 -1.74
CA LEU A 218 3.47 17.26 -3.02
C LEU A 218 4.28 18.56 -3.12
N MET A 219 4.31 19.36 -2.05
CA MET A 219 5.09 20.60 -1.99
C MET A 219 6.60 20.33 -2.11
N ILE A 220 7.12 19.34 -1.39
CA ILE A 220 8.54 18.99 -1.42
C ILE A 220 8.94 18.50 -2.81
N GLU A 221 8.17 17.60 -3.42
CA GLU A 221 8.48 17.14 -4.78
C GLU A 221 8.51 18.30 -5.76
N ARG A 222 7.53 19.21 -5.72
CA ARG A 222 7.51 20.39 -6.60
C ARG A 222 8.75 21.26 -6.41
N LYS A 223 9.14 21.48 -5.16
CA LYS A 223 10.36 22.25 -4.83
C LYS A 223 11.60 21.56 -5.38
N VAL A 224 11.76 20.26 -5.15
CA VAL A 224 12.89 19.47 -5.66
C VAL A 224 12.91 19.50 -7.19
N LYS A 225 11.79 19.22 -7.83
CA LYS A 225 11.63 19.26 -9.30
C LYS A 225 12.09 20.59 -9.90
N SER A 226 11.77 21.71 -9.25
CA SER A 226 12.19 23.05 -9.71
C SER A 226 13.71 23.29 -9.69
N THR A 227 14.48 22.43 -9.01
CA THR A 227 15.95 22.50 -8.96
C THR A 227 16.63 21.69 -10.07
N PHE A 228 15.88 20.89 -10.84
CA PHE A 228 16.41 20.07 -11.92
C PHE A 228 16.06 20.65 -13.30
N PRO A 229 16.98 20.63 -14.27
CA PRO A 229 16.64 20.90 -15.67
C PRO A 229 15.59 19.91 -16.18
N GLU A 230 14.59 20.39 -16.94
CA GLU A 230 13.47 19.56 -17.42
C GLU A 230 13.93 18.33 -18.23
N ASP A 231 15.03 18.45 -18.97
CA ASP A 231 15.62 17.37 -19.77
C ASP A 231 16.32 16.29 -18.93
N LYS A 232 16.50 16.52 -17.63
CA LYS A 232 17.15 15.61 -16.67
C LYS A 232 16.18 14.91 -15.73
N ILE A 233 14.91 15.32 -15.70
CA ILE A 233 13.90 14.76 -14.79
C ILE A 233 13.46 13.37 -15.26
N TYR A 234 13.28 13.22 -16.57
CA TYR A 234 12.70 12.02 -17.16
C TYR A 234 13.71 11.27 -18.01
N MET A 235 13.76 9.94 -17.85
CA MET A 235 14.46 9.09 -18.80
C MET A 235 13.77 9.16 -20.16
N LYS A 236 14.52 9.23 -21.26
CA LYS A 236 13.96 9.26 -22.61
C LYS A 236 14.32 7.99 -23.36
N ASN A 237 13.42 7.53 -24.22
CA ASN A 237 13.65 6.43 -25.14
C ASN A 237 14.45 6.93 -26.36
N ASP A 238 14.86 6.00 -27.23
CA ASP A 238 15.64 6.30 -28.44
C ASP A 238 14.93 7.27 -29.41
N LYS A 239 13.62 7.47 -29.26
CA LYS A 239 12.80 8.41 -30.04
C LYS A 239 12.56 9.75 -29.33
N GLY A 240 13.24 9.99 -28.20
CA GLY A 240 13.11 11.22 -27.40
C GLY A 240 11.85 11.32 -26.54
N GLY A 241 10.98 10.30 -26.55
CA GLY A 241 9.80 10.25 -25.71
C GLY A 241 10.15 9.81 -24.29
N VAL A 242 9.42 10.32 -23.31
CA VAL A 242 9.61 9.94 -21.90
C VAL A 242 9.35 8.43 -21.72
N LEU A 243 10.32 7.73 -21.11
CA LEU A 243 10.21 6.33 -20.75
C LEU A 243 9.27 6.21 -19.57
N LYS A 244 8.09 5.64 -19.81
CA LYS A 244 7.21 5.25 -18.72
C LYS A 244 7.90 4.22 -17.85
N ASN A 245 7.92 4.46 -16.55
CA ASN A 245 8.40 3.47 -15.59
C ASN A 245 7.47 2.23 -15.58
N LYS A 246 7.86 1.20 -14.82
CA LYS A 246 7.09 -0.06 -14.68
C LYS A 246 5.65 0.14 -14.16
N TYR A 247 5.36 1.30 -13.59
CA TYR A 247 4.08 1.68 -12.99
C TYR A 247 3.32 2.70 -13.86
N ASN A 248 3.61 2.74 -15.17
CA ASN A 248 2.93 3.55 -16.18
C ASN A 248 2.98 5.08 -15.99
N SER A 249 3.87 5.58 -15.14
CA SER A 249 4.09 7.01 -14.92
C SER A 249 5.28 7.52 -15.75
N PRO A 250 5.25 8.76 -16.27
CA PRO A 250 6.34 9.35 -17.05
C PRO A 250 7.67 9.36 -16.29
#